data_AF-A0A7R7E5H2-F1
#
_entry.id   AF-A0A7R7E5H2-F1
#
_cell.length_a   1.000
_cell.length_b   1.000
_cell.length_c   1.000
_cell.angle_alpha   90.00
_cell.angle_beta   90.00
_cell.angle_gamma   90.00
#
_symmetry.space_group_name_H-M   'P 1'
#
loop_
_entity.id
_entity.type
_entity.pdbx_description
1 polymer ?
#
loop_
_entity_poly.entity_id
_entity_poly.type
_entity_poly.pdbx_seq_one_letter_code
_entity_poly.pdbx_strand_id
1 'polypeptide(L)'
;MACSLLGRARAGLDAAESRYRRENIAPPTRANPFPDPAVVANAQALERLGREVGGLEGLIRHQPVPENDRMAQRYRREAATLATLAEKDAVLVGQAELLRSLVEGAAAEAILASKSEIETGIAAIATTLRDRQTFLL
;
A
#
# COMPACT_ATOMS: atom_id res chain seq x y z
N MET A 1 -4.74 -2.58 12.28
CA MET A 1 -4.84 -3.72 11.35
C MET A 1 -4.49 -3.35 9.91
N ALA A 2 -5.10 -2.33 9.31
CA ALA A 2 -4.73 -1.90 7.95
C ALA A 2 -3.22 -1.53 7.81
N CYS A 3 -2.65 -0.73 8.73
CA CYS A 3 -1.21 -0.41 8.69
C CYS A 3 -0.30 -1.63 8.74
N SER A 4 -0.60 -2.62 9.59
CA SER A 4 0.21 -3.84 9.68
C SER A 4 0.13 -4.68 8.40
N LEU A 5 -1.03 -4.70 7.75
CA LEU A 5 -1.21 -5.39 6.46
C LEU A 5 -0.43 -4.70 5.35
N LEU A 6 -0.49 -3.36 5.27
CA LEU A 6 0.31 -2.59 4.32
C LEU A 6 1.80 -2.68 4.59
N GLY A 7 2.23 -2.72 5.85
CA GLY A 7 3.62 -2.96 6.22
C GLY A 7 4.12 -4.33 5.73
N ARG A 8 3.29 -5.37 5.83
CA ARG A 8 3.61 -6.70 5.27
C ARG A 8 3.63 -6.71 3.75
N ALA A 9 2.67 -6.04 3.11
CA ALA A 9 2.64 -5.89 1.66
C ALA A 9 3.90 -5.20 1.14
N ARG A 10 4.30 -4.09 1.78
CA ARG A 10 5.55 -3.38 1.49
C ARG A 10 6.77 -4.28 1.65
N ALA A 11 6.87 -5.01 2.77
CA ALA A 11 7.98 -5.93 3.00
C ALA A 11 8.05 -7.03 1.92
N GLY A 12 6.89 -7.51 1.45
CA GLY A 12 6.81 -8.45 0.32
C GLY A 12 7.36 -7.86 -0.98
N LEU A 13 6.98 -6.62 -1.30
CA LEU A 13 7.48 -5.90 -2.48
C LEU A 13 8.99 -5.65 -2.40
N ASP A 14 9.49 -5.18 -1.25
CA ASP A 14 10.92 -4.93 -1.03
C ASP A 14 11.74 -6.23 -1.15
N ALA A 15 11.23 -7.34 -0.62
CA ALA A 15 11.87 -8.65 -0.73
C ALA A 15 11.88 -9.17 -2.17
N ALA A 16 10.78 -9.01 -2.91
CA ALA A 16 10.68 -9.40 -4.31
C ALA A 16 11.62 -8.56 -5.19
N GLU A 17 11.67 -7.25 -4.98
CA GLU A 17 12.55 -6.31 -5.67
C GLU A 17 14.03 -6.63 -5.44
N SER A 18 14.42 -6.83 -4.18
CA SER A 18 15.80 -7.15 -3.81
C SER A 18 16.26 -8.50 -4.37
N ARG A 19 15.36 -9.49 -4.44
CA ARG A 19 15.63 -10.77 -5.08
C ARG A 19 15.76 -10.61 -6.60
N TYR A 20 14.81 -9.91 -7.23
CA TYR A 20 14.81 -9.67 -8.67
C TYR A 20 16.10 -9.00 -9.14
N ARG A 21 16.56 -7.96 -8.44
CA ARG A 21 17.84 -7.30 -8.77
C ARG A 21 19.02 -8.25 -8.67
N ARG A 22 19.11 -9.03 -7.60
CA ARG A 22 20.23 -9.97 -7.41
C ARG A 22 20.28 -11.05 -8.50
N GLU A 23 19.11 -11.51 -8.94
CA GLU A 23 19.01 -12.59 -9.92
C GLU A 23 19.17 -12.10 -11.37
N ASN A 24 18.76 -10.86 -11.67
CA ASN A 24 18.69 -10.37 -13.05
C ASN A 24 19.72 -9.29 -13.40
N ILE A 25 20.31 -8.60 -12.41
CA ILE A 25 21.34 -7.56 -12.64
C ILE A 25 22.71 -8.19 -12.40
N ALA A 26 23.36 -8.61 -13.48
CA ALA A 26 24.72 -9.11 -13.43
C ALA A 26 25.72 -8.02 -12.99
N PRO A 27 26.84 -8.39 -12.32
CA PRO A 27 27.92 -7.46 -12.05
C PRO A 27 28.45 -6.82 -13.34
N PRO A 28 28.73 -5.50 -13.34
CA PRO A 28 29.29 -4.83 -14.51
C PRO A 28 30.59 -5.47 -14.97
N THR A 29 30.72 -5.68 -16.28
CA THR A 29 31.96 -6.16 -16.89
C THR A 29 32.46 -5.14 -17.90
N ARG A 30 33.72 -5.25 -18.34
CA ARG A 30 34.24 -4.39 -19.42
C ARG A 30 33.43 -4.53 -20.71
N ALA A 31 32.95 -5.74 -21.02
CA ALA A 31 32.16 -6.02 -22.21
C ALA A 31 30.71 -5.57 -22.07
N ASN A 32 30.16 -5.62 -20.85
CA ASN A 32 28.81 -5.16 -20.56
C ASN A 32 28.84 -4.24 -19.31
N PRO A 33 29.16 -2.95 -19.49
CA PRO A 33 29.34 -2.03 -18.36
C PRO A 33 28.02 -1.59 -17.72
N PHE A 34 26.90 -1.76 -18.44
CA PHE A 34 25.57 -1.37 -17.96
C PHE A 34 24.62 -2.57 -17.99
N PRO A 35 23.70 -2.68 -17.02
CA PRO A 35 22.66 -3.69 -17.05
C PRO A 35 21.62 -3.40 -18.13
N ASP A 36 20.89 -4.45 -18.53
CA ASP A 36 19.80 -4.34 -19.49
C ASP A 36 18.73 -3.32 -19.00
N PRO A 37 18.40 -2.28 -19.80
CA PRO A 37 17.39 -1.29 -19.45
C PRO A 37 16.03 -1.89 -19.08
N ALA A 38 15.61 -3.00 -19.69
CA ALA A 38 14.33 -3.64 -19.40
C ALA A 38 14.33 -4.26 -17.99
N VAL A 39 15.44 -4.88 -17.59
CA VAL A 39 15.62 -5.42 -16.24
C VAL A 39 15.60 -4.29 -15.22
N VAL A 40 16.30 -3.19 -15.50
CA VAL A 40 16.31 -2.01 -14.61
C VAL A 40 14.89 -1.43 -14.47
N ALA A 41 14.14 -1.32 -15.56
CA ALA A 41 12.77 -0.80 -15.55
C ALA A 41 11.83 -1.65 -14.69
N ASN A 42 11.95 -2.98 -14.76
CA ASN A 42 11.17 -3.89 -13.93
C ASN A 42 11.52 -3.75 -12.45
N ALA A 43 12.81 -3.65 -12.10
CA ALA A 43 13.24 -3.42 -10.73
C ALA A 43 12.69 -2.08 -10.18
N GLN A 44 12.76 -1.02 -11.00
CA GLN A 44 12.19 0.29 -10.63
C GLN A 44 10.66 0.26 -10.49
N ALA A 45 9.96 -0.56 -11.27
CA ALA A 45 8.52 -0.73 -11.14
C ALA A 45 8.16 -1.34 -9.78
N LEU A 46 8.86 -2.40 -9.36
CA LEU A 46 8.68 -3.00 -8.03
C LEU A 46 8.99 -2.01 -6.90
N GLU A 47 10.10 -1.28 -7.01
CA GLU A 47 10.49 -0.25 -6.04
C GLU A 47 9.42 0.86 -5.92
N ARG A 48 8.83 1.27 -7.05
CA ARG A 48 7.75 2.26 -7.06
C ARG A 48 6.52 1.77 -6.33
N LEU A 49 6.08 0.53 -6.59
CA LEU A 49 4.96 -0.07 -5.87
C LEU A 49 5.24 -0.10 -4.36
N GLY A 50 6.43 -0.53 -3.93
CA GLY A 50 6.83 -0.55 -2.52
C GLY A 50 6.75 0.83 -1.86
N ARG A 51 7.21 1.87 -2.57
CA ARG A 51 7.14 3.26 -2.11
C ARG A 51 5.70 3.77 -1.97
N GLU A 52 4.84 3.48 -2.94
CA GLU A 52 3.44 3.88 -2.92
C GLU A 52 2.68 3.24 -1.76
N VAL A 53 2.88 1.93 -1.53
CA VAL A 53 2.31 1.21 -0.38
C VAL A 53 2.82 1.79 0.94
N GLY A 54 4.13 2.11 1.03
CA GLY A 54 4.71 2.78 2.19
C GLY A 54 4.12 4.17 2.44
N GLY A 55 3.79 4.90 1.38
CA GLY A 55 3.10 6.19 1.46
C GLY A 55 1.69 6.06 2.06
N LEU A 56 0.92 5.05 1.65
CA LEU A 56 -0.41 4.77 2.21
C LEU A 56 -0.35 4.44 3.70
N GLU A 57 0.65 3.68 4.14
CA GLU A 57 0.86 3.39 5.56
C GLU A 57 1.09 4.68 6.36
N GLY A 58 1.93 5.59 5.85
CA GLY A 58 2.17 6.90 6.45
C GLY A 58 0.89 7.73 6.54
N LEU A 59 0.09 7.76 5.48
CA LEU A 59 -1.18 8.49 5.47
C LEU A 59 -2.15 7.97 6.53
N ILE A 60 -2.29 6.65 6.70
CA ILE A 60 -3.17 6.07 7.73
C ILE A 60 -2.71 6.48 9.13
N ARG A 61 -1.40 6.43 9.41
CA ARG A 61 -0.85 6.79 10.73
C ARG A 61 -1.09 8.25 11.11
N HIS A 62 -1.26 9.13 10.12
CA HIS A 62 -1.49 10.55 10.30
C HIS A 62 -2.93 10.98 9.99
N GLN A 63 -3.87 10.04 9.90
CA GLN A 63 -5.27 10.35 9.72
C GLN A 63 -5.80 11.18 10.90
N PRO A 64 -6.65 12.19 10.64
CA PRO A 64 -7.33 12.91 11.71
C PRO A 64 -8.21 11.95 12.51
N VAL A 65 -8.38 12.31 13.78
CA VAL A 65 -9.29 11.67 14.73
C VAL A 65 -10.34 12.69 15.15
N PRO A 66 -11.58 12.27 15.47
CA PRO A 66 -12.61 13.19 15.96
C PRO A 66 -12.13 13.95 17.22
N GLU A 67 -12.20 15.28 17.23
CA GLU A 67 -11.63 16.14 18.29
C GLU A 67 -12.42 16.18 19.62
N ASN A 68 -13.63 15.62 19.70
CA ASN A 68 -14.50 15.81 20.87
C ASN A 68 -14.39 14.70 21.94
N ASP A 69 -13.53 14.93 22.93
CA ASP A 69 -13.36 14.14 24.15
C ASP A 69 -14.44 14.42 25.23
N ARG A 70 -15.72 14.43 24.84
CA ARG A 70 -16.85 14.47 25.79
C ARG A 70 -17.83 13.34 25.52
N MET A 71 -17.55 12.20 26.17
CA MET A 71 -18.33 10.95 26.16
C MET A 71 -19.85 11.11 26.10
N ALA A 72 -20.43 12.12 26.76
CA ALA A 72 -21.87 12.32 26.84
C ALA A 72 -22.53 12.92 25.58
N GLN A 73 -21.78 13.62 24.71
CA GLN A 73 -22.33 14.20 23.46
C GLN A 73 -22.24 13.23 22.26
N ARG A 74 -21.31 12.26 22.30
CA ARG A 74 -21.01 11.29 21.24
C ARG A 74 -22.21 10.44 20.80
N TYR A 75 -23.00 9.94 21.76
CA TYR A 75 -24.06 8.96 21.46
C TYR A 75 -25.34 9.53 20.82
N ARG A 76 -25.63 10.83 20.97
CA ARG A 76 -26.91 11.39 20.47
C ARG A 76 -26.81 12.13 19.14
N ARG A 77 -25.61 12.57 18.73
CA ARG A 77 -25.42 13.38 17.50
C ARG A 77 -24.45 12.79 16.48
N GLU A 78 -23.57 11.87 16.88
CA GLU A 78 -22.48 11.37 16.01
C GLU A 78 -22.56 9.87 15.70
N ALA A 79 -23.59 9.16 16.16
CA ALA A 79 -23.72 7.72 15.95
C ALA A 79 -23.66 7.33 14.46
N ALA A 80 -24.32 8.11 13.59
CA ALA A 80 -24.26 7.90 12.15
C ALA A 80 -22.86 8.15 11.58
N THR A 81 -22.17 9.21 12.01
CA THR A 81 -20.79 9.51 11.58
C THR A 81 -19.83 8.40 12.01
N LEU A 82 -19.93 7.93 13.25
CA LEU A 82 -19.09 6.84 13.76
C LEU A 82 -19.35 5.52 13.02
N ALA A 83 -20.61 5.23 12.67
CA ALA A 83 -20.94 4.05 11.87
C ALA A 83 -20.30 4.14 10.47
N THR A 84 -20.40 5.28 9.80
CA THR A 84 -19.76 5.51 8.49
C THR A 84 -18.23 5.39 8.58
N LEU A 85 -17.60 5.94 9.62
CA LEU A 85 -16.16 5.82 9.83
C LEU A 85 -15.75 4.36 10.04
N ALA A 86 -16.51 3.60 10.82
CA ALA A 86 -16.27 2.18 11.05
C ALA A 86 -16.40 1.37 9.75
N GLU A 87 -17.38 1.69 8.89
CA GLU A 87 -17.52 1.07 7.56
C GLU A 87 -16.31 1.36 6.67
N LYS A 88 -15.84 2.61 6.63
CA LYS A 88 -14.63 2.98 5.87
C LYS A 88 -13.39 2.26 6.40
N ASP A 89 -13.24 2.15 7.72
CA ASP A 89 -12.13 1.41 8.33
C ASP A 89 -12.19 -0.09 8.00
N ALA A 90 -13.38 -0.69 7.96
CA ALA A 90 -13.56 -2.08 7.53
C ALA A 90 -13.17 -2.29 6.06
N VAL A 91 -13.58 -1.37 5.18
CA VAL A 91 -13.18 -1.38 3.76
C VAL A 91 -11.66 -1.26 3.62
N LEU A 92 -11.01 -0.35 4.36
CA LEU A 92 -9.55 -0.20 4.35
C LEU A 92 -8.83 -1.48 4.76
N VAL A 93 -9.33 -2.18 5.78
CA VAL A 93 -8.76 -3.47 6.20
C VAL A 93 -8.89 -4.50 5.09
N GLY A 94 -10.07 -4.62 4.46
CA GLY A 94 -10.28 -5.56 3.36
C GLY A 94 -9.40 -5.27 2.13
N GLN A 95 -9.28 -4.01 1.74
CA GLN A 95 -8.41 -3.59 0.64
C GLN A 95 -6.93 -3.85 0.93
N ALA A 96 -6.47 -3.57 2.16
CA ALA A 96 -5.10 -3.84 2.58
C ALA A 96 -4.80 -5.34 2.64
N GLU A 97 -5.77 -6.17 3.07
CA GLU A 97 -5.64 -7.62 3.07
C GLU A 97 -5.53 -8.18 1.64
N LEU A 98 -6.37 -7.70 0.72
CA LEU A 98 -6.31 -8.10 -0.68
C LEU A 98 -4.96 -7.73 -1.29
N LEU A 99 -4.51 -6.49 -1.12
CA LEU A 99 -3.21 -6.03 -1.61
C LEU A 99 -2.06 -6.87 -1.04
N ARG A 100 -2.07 -7.15 0.28
CA ARG A 100 -1.10 -8.05 0.91
C ARG A 100 -1.11 -9.42 0.24
N SER A 101 -2.30 -9.99 0.02
CA SER A 101 -2.42 -11.33 -0.56
C SER A 101 -1.84 -11.45 -1.98
N LEU A 102 -1.85 -10.35 -2.75
CA LEU A 102 -1.28 -10.31 -4.10
C LEU A 102 0.25 -10.26 -4.12
N VAL A 103 0.88 -9.71 -3.07
CA VAL A 103 2.32 -9.39 -3.10
C VAL A 103 3.15 -10.17 -2.07
N GLU A 104 2.57 -10.58 -0.95
CA GLU A 104 3.32 -11.24 0.11
C GLU A 104 3.69 -12.66 -0.30
N GLY A 105 5.00 -12.90 -0.43
CA GLY A 105 5.54 -14.18 -0.86
C GLY A 105 5.51 -14.43 -2.38
N ALA A 106 4.93 -13.50 -3.16
CA ALA A 106 4.89 -13.61 -4.61
C ALA A 106 6.27 -13.40 -5.26
N ALA A 107 6.47 -14.05 -6.41
CA ALA A 107 7.63 -13.82 -7.25
C ALA A 107 7.51 -12.47 -7.98
N ALA A 108 8.64 -11.88 -8.36
CA ALA A 108 8.66 -10.57 -9.01
C ALA A 108 7.89 -10.57 -10.33
N GLU A 109 7.97 -11.66 -11.09
CA GLU A 109 7.29 -11.85 -12.36
C GLU A 109 5.77 -11.84 -12.19
N ALA A 110 5.26 -12.50 -11.14
CA ALA A 110 3.84 -12.52 -10.82
C ALA A 110 3.34 -11.12 -10.40
N ILE A 111 4.12 -10.42 -9.58
CA ILE A 111 3.81 -9.04 -9.17
C ILE A 111 3.79 -8.10 -10.38
N LEU A 112 4.76 -8.22 -11.28
CA LEU A 112 4.84 -7.42 -12.51
C LEU A 112 3.68 -7.74 -13.48
N ALA A 113 3.25 -9.00 -13.56
CA ALA A 113 2.10 -9.42 -14.35
C ALA A 113 0.79 -8.83 -13.82
N SER A 114 0.62 -8.78 -12.49
CA SER A 114 -0.55 -8.19 -11.81
C SER A 114 -0.39 -6.70 -11.49
N LYS A 115 0.59 -6.02 -12.09
CA LYS A 115 0.94 -4.63 -11.74
C LYS A 115 -0.26 -3.68 -11.80
N SER A 116 -1.05 -3.72 -12.86
CA SER A 116 -2.21 -2.83 -13.03
C SER A 116 -3.29 -3.04 -11.97
N GLU A 117 -3.47 -4.29 -11.53
CA GLU A 117 -4.40 -4.65 -10.45
C GLU A 117 -3.90 -4.11 -9.11
N ILE A 118 -2.59 -4.23 -8.84
CA ILE A 118 -1.96 -3.69 -7.63
C ILE A 118 -2.06 -2.15 -7.61
N GLU A 119 -1.77 -1.48 -8.73
CA GLU A 119 -1.95 -0.02 -8.87
C GLU A 119 -3.40 0.41 -8.63
N THR A 120 -4.37 -0.38 -9.14
CA THR A 120 -5.80 -0.16 -8.89
C THR A 120 -6.14 -0.32 -7.41
N GLY A 121 -5.59 -1.34 -6.74
CA GLY A 121 -5.75 -1.54 -5.30
C GLY A 121 -5.18 -0.40 -4.46
N ILE A 122 -3.99 0.10 -4.80
CA ILE A 122 -3.36 1.26 -4.17
C ILE A 122 -4.24 2.51 -4.33
N ALA A 123 -4.74 2.77 -5.54
CA ALA A 123 -5.63 3.91 -5.82
C ALA A 123 -6.96 3.81 -5.07
N ALA A 124 -7.52 2.60 -4.92
CA ALA A 124 -8.74 2.36 -4.16
C ALA A 124 -8.54 2.68 -2.66
N ILE A 125 -7.42 2.25 -2.06
CA ILE A 125 -7.08 2.57 -0.67
C ILE A 125 -6.91 4.07 -0.48
N ALA A 126 -6.17 4.73 -1.40
CA ALA A 126 -6.00 6.19 -1.37
C ALA A 126 -7.33 6.95 -1.45
N THR A 127 -8.30 6.42 -2.19
CA THR A 127 -9.64 7.01 -2.30
C THR A 127 -10.42 6.82 -1.00
N THR A 128 -10.45 5.61 -0.44
CA THR A 128 -11.11 5.35 0.85
C THR A 128 -10.54 6.22 1.98
N LEU A 129 -9.21 6.45 2.00
CA LEU A 129 -8.57 7.34 2.99
C LEU A 129 -9.00 8.81 2.85
N ARG A 130 -9.13 9.29 1.60
CA ARG A 130 -9.62 10.65 1.34
C ARG A 130 -11.09 10.79 1.75
N ASP A 131 -11.93 9.83 1.37
CA ASP A 131 -13.34 9.81 1.79
C ASP A 131 -13.46 9.87 3.31
N ARG A 132 -12.72 9.02 4.02
CA ARG A 132 -12.70 8.98 5.48
C ARG A 132 -12.31 10.34 6.08
N GLN A 133 -11.30 11.00 5.50
CA GLN A 133 -10.87 12.33 5.93
C GLN A 133 -11.95 13.39 5.69
N THR A 134 -12.68 13.34 4.57
CA THR A 134 -13.79 14.27 4.30
C THR A 134 -14.91 14.17 5.33
N PHE A 135 -15.16 12.99 5.92
CA PHE A 135 -16.15 12.85 7.00
C PHE A 135 -15.72 13.46 8.35
N LEU A 136 -14.47 13.90 8.47
CA LEU A 136 -13.88 14.47 9.69
C LEU A 136 -13.60 15.97 9.57
N LEU A 137 -13.86 16.58 8.40
CA LEU A 137 -13.68 18.01 8.10
C LEU A 137 -15.03 18.67 7.86
#